data_AF-A0AA89RVB2-F1
#
_entry.id   AF-A0AA89RVB2-F1
#
_cell.length_a   1.000
_cell.length_b   1.000
_cell.length_c   1.000
_cell.angle_alpha   90.00
_cell.angle_beta   90.00
_cell.angle_gamma   90.00
#
_symmetry.space_group_name_H-M   'P 1'
#
loop_
_entity.id
_entity.type
_entity.pdbx_description
1 polymer ?
#
loop_
_entity_poly.entity_id
_entity_poly.type
_entity_poly.pdbx_seq_one_letter_code
_entity_poly.pdbx_strand_id
1 'polypeptide(L)'
;MALDIKKLAAKAKKTGRDFTKTTSGGGGEYTPPAAGPCNLRFVGYFEIGLQKKTFKGAEKKVKQVQLVFELSGKNYPPKELDDGTKLPVRMTITEADSTNVKATINKIFNKLNYEGKATHFAELLGNAYRGRVYHVEKETDGGKVVYANLRNEDGYSFTPPVIEVIDEETGDVTTKPVKVAEPLTELKLFLWDNPDKEQWDSIYIDGEYEAVKDEKTGKIVKPARSKNVLQNKIRAALNWEGSPMQLLLEDGELETDDTEGNEADPDEQEHDESDDDTPPPSKGTATAKKAAAAKATASKKTTTKKAPPKKKPEPEPEPDDDDAGGDDAGDDDDPLEDI
;
A
#
# COMPACT_ATOMS: atom_id res chain seq x y z
N MET A 1 -11.42 -63.87 21.61
CA MET A 1 -11.20 -63.56 20.17
C MET A 1 -10.09 -62.53 20.09
N ALA A 2 -9.00 -62.84 19.41
CA ALA A 2 -7.88 -61.89 19.25
C ALA A 2 -8.24 -60.86 18.17
N LEU A 3 -7.91 -59.60 18.42
CA LEU A 3 -8.12 -58.51 17.47
C LEU A 3 -7.22 -58.72 16.25
N ASP A 4 -7.78 -58.73 15.04
CA ASP A 4 -6.99 -58.82 13.80
C ASP A 4 -6.43 -57.44 13.45
N ILE A 5 -5.24 -57.17 13.98
CA ILE A 5 -4.51 -55.92 13.78
C ILE A 5 -4.21 -55.68 12.29
N LYS A 6 -3.99 -56.73 11.49
CA LYS A 6 -3.68 -56.58 10.06
C LYS A 6 -4.89 -56.09 9.27
N LYS A 7 -6.09 -56.60 9.59
CA LYS A 7 -7.34 -56.15 8.98
C LYS A 7 -7.66 -54.69 9.34
N LEU A 8 -7.40 -54.28 10.58
CA LEU A 8 -7.59 -52.90 11.03
C LEU A 8 -6.57 -51.95 10.40
N ALA A 9 -5.30 -52.37 10.29
CA ALA A 9 -4.25 -51.59 9.61
C ALA A 9 -4.56 -51.40 8.11
N ALA A 10 -5.10 -52.41 7.42
CA ALA A 10 -5.51 -52.27 6.02
C ALA A 10 -6.68 -51.29 5.83
N LYS A 11 -7.61 -51.24 6.79
CA LYS A 11 -8.69 -50.24 6.82
C LYS A 11 -8.12 -48.84 7.07
N ALA A 12 -7.25 -48.70 8.07
CA ALA A 12 -6.56 -47.44 8.37
C ALA A 12 -5.71 -46.93 7.19
N LYS A 13 -5.07 -47.82 6.41
CA LYS A 13 -4.34 -47.44 5.20
C LYS A 13 -5.24 -46.90 4.06
N LYS A 14 -6.50 -47.35 3.98
CA LYS A 14 -7.45 -46.88 2.95
C LYS A 14 -8.19 -45.60 3.34
N THR A 15 -8.45 -45.39 4.63
CA THR A 15 -9.33 -44.30 5.10
C THR A 15 -8.68 -43.35 6.09
N GLY A 16 -7.53 -43.72 6.66
CA GLY A 16 -6.80 -42.91 7.63
C GLY A 16 -5.79 -41.99 6.94
N ARG A 17 -5.32 -41.00 7.70
CA ARG A 17 -4.23 -40.11 7.30
C ARG A 17 -2.99 -40.91 6.90
N ASP A 18 -2.40 -40.56 5.77
CA ASP A 18 -1.13 -41.11 5.32
C ASP A 18 0.02 -40.44 6.08
N PHE A 19 0.62 -41.17 7.04
CA PHE A 19 1.74 -40.67 7.84
C PHE A 19 3.07 -40.61 7.07
N THR A 20 3.13 -41.11 5.82
CA THR A 20 4.28 -40.92 4.92
C THR A 20 4.18 -39.62 4.12
N LYS A 21 2.99 -39.00 4.12
CA LYS A 21 2.77 -37.64 3.63
C LYS A 21 2.82 -36.70 4.81
N THR A 22 4.03 -36.27 5.15
CA THR A 22 4.21 -35.10 6.01
C THR A 22 3.81 -33.86 5.23
N THR A 23 2.69 -33.24 5.58
CA THR A 23 2.60 -31.79 5.44
C THR A 23 3.51 -31.22 6.51
N SER A 24 4.52 -30.46 6.11
CA SER A 24 5.36 -29.67 6.98
C SER A 24 4.49 -28.61 7.68
N GLY A 25 3.77 -29.03 8.71
CA GLY A 25 3.10 -28.15 9.64
C GLY A 25 4.17 -27.55 10.54
N GLY A 26 4.55 -26.32 10.24
CA GLY A 26 5.59 -25.56 10.97
C GLY A 26 6.75 -25.20 10.06
N GLY A 27 6.68 -24.03 9.40
CA GLY A 27 7.69 -23.55 8.46
C GLY A 27 7.28 -23.74 6.99
N GLY A 28 6.16 -23.16 6.57
CA GLY A 28 5.72 -23.22 5.17
C GLY A 28 6.74 -22.54 4.25
N GLU A 29 7.18 -23.26 3.23
CA GLU A 29 7.72 -22.67 2.00
C GLU A 29 6.70 -21.65 1.50
N TYR A 30 7.10 -20.39 1.35
CA TYR A 30 6.22 -19.33 0.91
C TYR A 30 5.71 -19.67 -0.50
N THR A 31 4.44 -20.03 -0.61
CA THR A 31 3.77 -20.18 -1.90
C THR A 31 3.09 -18.85 -2.23
N PRO A 32 3.58 -18.09 -3.22
CA PRO A 32 2.92 -16.85 -3.61
C PRO A 32 1.51 -17.16 -4.13
N PRO A 33 0.52 -16.26 -3.90
CA PRO A 33 -0.75 -16.29 -4.61
C PRO A 33 -0.56 -16.51 -6.11
N ALA A 34 -1.42 -17.32 -6.74
CA ALA A 34 -1.32 -17.62 -8.17
C ALA A 34 -1.33 -16.32 -8.99
N ALA A 35 -0.49 -16.21 -10.02
CA ALA A 35 -0.55 -15.08 -10.93
C ALA A 35 -1.83 -15.13 -11.80
N GLY A 36 -2.29 -13.97 -12.24
CA GLY A 36 -3.39 -13.85 -13.20
C GLY A 36 -4.54 -12.97 -12.72
N PRO A 37 -5.62 -12.89 -13.52
CA PRO A 37 -6.76 -12.02 -13.24
C PRO A 37 -7.43 -12.43 -11.93
N CYS A 38 -7.84 -11.43 -11.16
CA CYS A 38 -8.49 -11.61 -9.86
C CYS A 38 -9.62 -10.60 -9.69
N ASN A 39 -10.57 -10.95 -8.82
CA ASN A 39 -11.49 -9.99 -8.24
C ASN A 39 -10.92 -9.55 -6.89
N LEU A 40 -11.14 -8.28 -6.56
CA LEU A 40 -10.58 -7.64 -5.38
C LEU A 40 -11.71 -7.01 -4.58
N ARG A 41 -11.62 -7.12 -3.26
CA ARG A 41 -12.44 -6.38 -2.32
C ARG A 41 -11.52 -5.53 -1.45
N PHE A 42 -11.73 -4.23 -1.39
CA PHE A 42 -10.89 -3.36 -0.58
C PHE A 42 -11.31 -3.47 0.89
N VAL A 43 -10.48 -4.07 1.75
CA VAL A 43 -10.86 -4.48 3.11
C VAL A 43 -10.07 -3.81 4.22
N GLY A 44 -8.98 -3.10 3.90
CA GLY A 44 -8.18 -2.43 4.92
C GLY A 44 -7.50 -1.18 4.40
N TYR A 45 -7.58 -0.09 5.16
CA TYR A 45 -6.81 1.14 4.91
C TYR A 45 -6.14 1.60 6.21
N PHE A 46 -4.83 1.77 6.19
CA PHE A 46 -4.06 2.11 7.38
C PHE A 46 -3.01 3.17 7.09
N GLU A 47 -3.08 4.30 7.78
CA GLU A 47 -2.03 5.32 7.75
C GLU A 47 -0.96 4.97 8.79
N ILE A 48 0.23 4.60 8.34
CA ILE A 48 1.27 4.01 9.20
C ILE A 48 2.37 5.00 9.62
N GLY A 49 2.12 6.30 9.43
CA GLY A 49 3.03 7.35 9.86
C GLY A 49 4.31 7.47 9.03
N LEU A 50 5.30 8.16 9.59
CA LEU A 50 6.58 8.46 8.95
C LEU A 50 7.52 7.26 9.05
N GLN A 51 7.77 6.60 7.92
CA GLN A 51 8.58 5.41 7.80
C GLN A 51 9.89 5.70 7.07
N LYS A 52 10.92 4.88 7.33
CA LYS A 52 12.15 4.87 6.54
C LYS A 52 11.90 4.09 5.25
N LYS A 53 12.34 4.64 4.11
CA LYS A 53 12.31 4.00 2.80
C LYS A 53 13.66 4.20 2.11
N THR A 54 14.30 3.13 1.68
CA THR A 54 15.50 3.23 0.83
C THR A 54 15.08 3.55 -0.60
N PHE A 55 15.73 4.52 -1.23
CA PHE A 55 15.49 4.90 -2.62
C PHE A 55 16.85 5.15 -3.30
N LYS A 56 17.19 4.37 -4.32
CA LYS A 56 18.51 4.44 -5.00
C LYS A 56 19.69 4.44 -4.01
N GLY A 57 19.60 3.63 -2.96
CA GLY A 57 20.60 3.52 -1.89
C GLY A 57 20.62 4.68 -0.86
N ALA A 58 19.72 5.66 -0.97
CA ALA A 58 19.55 6.73 0.01
C ALA A 58 18.33 6.49 0.90
N GLU A 59 18.50 6.62 2.22
CA GLU A 59 17.38 6.59 3.16
C GLU A 59 16.54 7.87 3.03
N LYS A 60 15.27 7.71 2.68
CA LYS A 60 14.23 8.75 2.71
C LYS A 60 13.28 8.47 3.87
N LYS A 61 12.70 9.54 4.40
CA LYS A 61 11.63 9.47 5.40
C LYS A 61 10.34 9.90 4.73
N VAL A 62 9.36 9.02 4.67
CA VAL A 62 8.10 9.27 3.95
C VAL A 62 6.93 8.80 4.80
N LYS A 63 5.84 9.59 4.82
CA LYS A 63 4.58 9.08 5.34
C LYS A 63 4.13 7.93 4.44
N GLN A 64 3.61 6.85 5.01
CA GLN A 64 3.15 5.70 4.25
C GLN A 64 1.73 5.30 4.63
N VAL A 65 1.06 4.69 3.67
CA VAL A 65 -0.25 4.05 3.84
C VAL A 65 -0.17 2.59 3.40
N GLN A 66 -0.97 1.74 4.03
CA GLN A 66 -1.21 0.36 3.61
C GLN A 66 -2.65 0.19 3.13
N LEU A 67 -2.80 -0.41 1.96
CA LEU A 67 -4.09 -0.81 1.40
C LEU A 67 -4.13 -2.33 1.34
N VAL A 68 -5.19 -2.94 1.87
CA VAL A 68 -5.37 -4.39 1.90
C VAL A 68 -6.53 -4.79 1.02
N PHE A 69 -6.26 -5.71 0.10
CA PHE A 69 -7.25 -6.29 -0.79
C PHE A 69 -7.44 -7.77 -0.50
N GLU A 70 -8.70 -8.17 -0.37
CA GLU A 70 -9.08 -9.57 -0.37
C GLU A 70 -9.28 -10.05 -1.80
N LEU A 71 -8.63 -11.15 -2.17
CA LEU A 71 -8.69 -11.73 -3.49
C LEU A 71 -9.79 -12.79 -3.55
N SER A 72 -10.53 -12.79 -4.66
CA SER A 72 -11.50 -13.84 -4.97
C SER A 72 -11.46 -14.23 -6.45
N GLY A 73 -12.03 -15.39 -6.77
CA GLY A 73 -12.08 -15.96 -8.11
C GLY A 73 -11.53 -17.39 -8.14
N LYS A 74 -11.52 -18.00 -9.33
CA LYS A 74 -11.17 -19.42 -9.53
C LYS A 74 -9.80 -19.80 -8.93
N ASN A 75 -8.83 -18.89 -9.01
CA ASN A 75 -7.46 -19.12 -8.54
C ASN A 75 -7.23 -18.72 -7.07
N TYR A 76 -8.23 -18.14 -6.41
CA TYR A 76 -8.13 -17.61 -5.05
C TYR A 76 -9.29 -18.10 -4.17
N PRO A 77 -9.51 -19.43 -4.06
CA PRO A 77 -10.48 -19.94 -3.09
C PRO A 77 -9.98 -19.67 -1.66
N PRO A 78 -10.85 -19.27 -0.72
CA PRO A 78 -10.50 -19.20 0.69
C PRO A 78 -10.03 -20.56 1.21
N LYS A 79 -8.99 -20.55 2.05
CA LYS A 79 -8.53 -21.74 2.76
C LYS A 79 -9.50 -22.03 3.89
N GLU A 80 -10.06 -23.22 3.91
CA GLU A 80 -10.89 -23.69 5.03
C GLU A 80 -9.99 -24.31 6.11
N LEU A 81 -10.18 -23.88 7.35
CA LEU A 81 -9.54 -24.43 8.53
C LEU A 81 -10.37 -25.61 9.09
N ASP A 82 -9.77 -26.40 9.98
CA ASP A 82 -10.42 -27.58 10.58
C ASP A 82 -11.69 -27.23 11.39
N ASP A 83 -11.81 -25.99 11.86
CA ASP A 83 -12.97 -25.44 12.59
C ASP A 83 -14.07 -24.89 11.66
N GLY A 84 -13.89 -24.97 10.33
CA GLY A 84 -14.79 -24.43 9.32
C GLY A 84 -14.60 -22.93 9.03
N THR A 85 -13.66 -22.26 9.71
CA THR A 85 -13.31 -20.87 9.43
C THR A 85 -12.66 -20.76 8.05
N LYS A 86 -13.11 -19.80 7.24
CA LYS A 86 -12.56 -19.53 5.91
C LYS A 86 -11.60 -18.36 5.94
N LEU A 87 -10.35 -18.61 5.59
CA LEU A 87 -9.30 -17.61 5.47
C LEU A 87 -9.12 -17.23 4.00
N PRO A 88 -9.52 -16.02 3.58
CA PRO A 88 -9.30 -15.60 2.21
C PRO A 88 -7.82 -15.26 1.96
N VAL A 89 -7.44 -15.23 0.69
CA VAL A 89 -6.13 -14.70 0.28
C VAL A 89 -6.20 -13.17 0.36
N ARG A 90 -5.25 -12.56 1.05
CA ARG A 90 -5.13 -11.10 1.16
C ARG A 90 -3.79 -10.63 0.61
N MET A 91 -3.80 -9.47 -0.04
CA MET A 91 -2.60 -8.78 -0.49
C MET A 91 -2.58 -7.37 0.08
N THR A 92 -1.44 -6.99 0.66
CA THR A 92 -1.21 -5.64 1.17
C THR A 92 -0.27 -4.92 0.23
N ILE A 93 -0.62 -3.69 -0.15
CA ILE A 93 0.27 -2.77 -0.86
C ILE A 93 0.63 -1.63 0.09
N THR A 94 1.89 -1.20 0.06
CA THR A 94 2.37 -0.08 0.87
C THR A 94 2.87 1.01 -0.06
N GLU A 95 2.34 2.21 0.10
CA GLU A 95 2.67 3.34 -0.77
C GLU A 95 3.00 4.58 0.05
N ALA A 96 3.78 5.48 -0.54
CA ALA A 96 4.03 6.79 0.06
C ALA A 96 2.75 7.63 0.01
N ASP A 97 2.36 8.20 1.15
CA ASP A 97 1.30 9.19 1.25
C ASP A 97 1.82 10.53 0.75
N SER A 98 1.55 10.82 -0.51
CA SER A 98 2.08 11.97 -1.24
C SER A 98 0.96 12.76 -1.90
N THR A 99 1.01 14.07 -1.72
CA THR A 99 0.08 15.03 -2.34
C THR A 99 0.46 15.38 -3.78
N ASN A 100 1.56 14.85 -4.30
CA ASN A 100 1.97 15.09 -5.68
C ASN A 100 1.01 14.37 -6.64
N VAL A 101 0.42 15.10 -7.59
CA VAL A 101 -0.53 14.57 -8.57
C VAL A 101 -0.01 13.35 -9.36
N LYS A 102 1.32 13.24 -9.55
CA LYS A 102 1.95 12.12 -10.25
C LYS A 102 2.21 10.90 -9.35
N ALA A 103 2.05 11.04 -8.04
CA ALA A 103 2.33 9.98 -7.08
C ALA A 103 1.43 8.76 -7.32
N THR A 104 2.02 7.58 -7.11
CA THR A 104 1.36 6.30 -7.29
C THR A 104 0.08 6.19 -6.45
N ILE A 105 0.08 6.72 -5.22
CA ILE A 105 -1.10 6.71 -4.36
C ILE A 105 -2.30 7.46 -4.97
N ASN A 106 -2.07 8.59 -5.64
CA ASN A 106 -3.13 9.35 -6.31
C ASN A 106 -3.65 8.62 -7.55
N LYS A 107 -2.76 7.93 -8.29
CA LYS A 107 -3.17 7.06 -9.40
C LYS A 107 -4.02 5.89 -8.91
N ILE A 108 -3.67 5.28 -7.78
CA ILE A 108 -4.48 4.23 -7.15
C ILE A 108 -5.84 4.79 -6.74
N PHE A 109 -5.86 5.92 -6.03
CA PHE A 109 -7.10 6.56 -5.58
C PHE A 109 -8.06 6.79 -6.75
N ASN A 110 -7.57 7.37 -7.84
CA ASN A 110 -8.40 7.63 -9.03
C ASN A 110 -8.93 6.34 -9.68
N LYS A 111 -8.14 5.25 -9.71
CA LYS A 111 -8.61 3.95 -10.22
C LYS A 111 -9.68 3.33 -9.33
N LEU A 112 -9.55 3.46 -8.01
CA LEU A 112 -10.52 2.92 -7.05
C LEU A 112 -11.77 3.81 -6.92
N ASN A 113 -11.62 5.12 -7.09
CA ASN A 113 -12.68 6.12 -7.10
C ASN A 113 -13.23 6.30 -8.53
N TYR A 114 -13.50 5.20 -9.23
CA TYR A 114 -13.98 5.25 -10.62
C TYR A 114 -15.34 5.95 -10.77
N GLU A 115 -16.13 6.06 -9.68
CA GLU A 115 -17.37 6.82 -9.64
C GLU A 115 -17.16 8.32 -9.37
N GLY A 116 -15.95 8.72 -8.94
CA GLY A 116 -15.61 10.12 -8.66
C GLY A 116 -16.33 10.72 -7.45
N LYS A 117 -16.84 9.90 -6.53
CA LYS A 117 -17.66 10.35 -5.38
C LYS A 117 -16.89 10.44 -4.07
N ALA A 118 -15.84 9.63 -3.92
CA ALA A 118 -15.04 9.64 -2.70
C ALA A 118 -14.04 10.80 -2.72
N THR A 119 -13.71 11.29 -1.53
CA THR A 119 -12.61 12.23 -1.30
C THR A 119 -11.47 11.59 -0.50
N HIS A 120 -11.72 10.43 0.10
CA HIS A 120 -10.77 9.69 0.93
C HIS A 120 -10.86 8.17 0.71
N PHE A 121 -9.76 7.43 0.90
CA PHE A 121 -9.74 5.96 0.76
C PHE A 121 -10.70 5.24 1.71
N ALA A 122 -10.90 5.78 2.91
CA ALA A 122 -11.83 5.22 3.90
C ALA A 122 -13.25 5.04 3.34
N GLU A 123 -13.70 5.96 2.45
CA GLU A 123 -15.02 5.91 1.80
C GLU A 123 -15.13 4.80 0.74
N LEU A 124 -13.99 4.22 0.33
CA LEU A 124 -13.93 3.16 -0.68
C LEU A 124 -13.86 1.76 -0.06
N LEU A 125 -13.75 1.64 1.27
CA LEU A 125 -13.72 0.34 1.95
C LEU A 125 -15.00 -0.46 1.66
N GLY A 126 -14.84 -1.76 1.39
CA GLY A 126 -15.91 -2.66 0.98
C GLY A 126 -16.22 -2.65 -0.52
N ASN A 127 -15.69 -1.70 -1.29
CA ASN A 127 -15.94 -1.68 -2.73
C ASN A 127 -15.26 -2.84 -3.45
N ALA A 128 -15.92 -3.27 -4.54
CA ALA A 128 -15.47 -4.34 -5.41
C ALA A 128 -14.67 -3.78 -6.59
N TYR A 129 -13.61 -4.49 -6.95
CA TYR A 129 -12.74 -4.15 -8.06
C TYR A 129 -12.31 -5.40 -8.82
N ARG A 130 -11.77 -5.20 -10.02
CA ARG A 130 -10.97 -6.21 -10.71
C ARG A 130 -9.51 -5.80 -10.70
N GLY A 131 -8.64 -6.79 -10.84
CA GLY A 131 -7.21 -6.57 -10.99
C GLY A 131 -6.49 -7.83 -11.44
N ARG A 132 -5.17 -7.82 -11.25
CA ARG A 132 -4.30 -8.92 -11.63
C ARG A 132 -3.17 -9.06 -10.61
N VAL A 133 -2.88 -10.31 -10.27
CA VAL A 133 -1.68 -10.68 -9.54
C VAL A 133 -0.55 -10.92 -10.54
N TYR A 134 0.58 -10.28 -10.29
CA TYR A 134 1.83 -10.44 -11.01
C TYR A 134 2.84 -11.18 -10.13
N HIS A 135 3.74 -11.90 -10.77
CA HIS A 135 4.88 -12.53 -10.11
C HIS A 135 6.14 -11.74 -10.41
N VAL A 136 6.89 -11.41 -9.37
CA VAL A 136 8.18 -10.72 -9.45
C VAL A 136 9.24 -11.66 -8.87
N GLU A 137 10.26 -11.96 -9.67
CA GLU A 137 11.43 -12.72 -9.20
C GLU A 137 12.41 -11.78 -8.51
N LYS A 138 12.90 -12.17 -7.33
CA LYS A 138 14.01 -11.50 -6.65
C LYS A 138 15.11 -12.50 -6.35
N GLU A 139 16.35 -12.12 -6.61
CA GLU A 139 17.51 -12.88 -6.16
C GLU A 139 17.74 -12.60 -4.66
N THR A 140 17.87 -13.68 -3.90
CA THR A 140 18.19 -13.66 -2.47
C THR A 140 19.41 -14.53 -2.23
N ASP A 141 20.04 -14.42 -1.06
CA ASP A 141 21.19 -15.25 -0.66
C ASP A 141 20.89 -16.77 -0.72
N GLY A 142 19.60 -17.15 -0.73
CA GLY A 142 19.12 -18.53 -0.87
C GLY A 142 18.67 -18.94 -2.28
N GLY A 143 18.81 -18.07 -3.28
CA GLY A 143 18.37 -18.29 -4.66
C GLY A 143 17.24 -17.36 -5.09
N LYS A 144 16.62 -17.67 -6.23
CA LYS A 144 15.49 -16.91 -6.77
C LYS A 144 14.21 -17.20 -6.01
N VAL A 145 13.57 -16.16 -5.48
CA VAL A 145 12.26 -16.23 -4.82
C VAL A 145 11.24 -15.47 -5.65
N VAL A 146 10.07 -16.08 -5.86
CA VAL A 146 8.95 -15.47 -6.58
C VAL A 146 7.98 -14.85 -5.58
N TYR A 147 7.71 -13.56 -5.72
CA TYR A 147 6.75 -12.82 -4.91
C TYR A 147 5.51 -12.43 -5.72
N ALA A 148 4.35 -12.42 -5.07
CA ALA A 148 3.12 -11.89 -5.67
C ALA A 148 2.99 -10.38 -5.44
N ASN A 149 2.61 -9.63 -6.46
CA ASN A 149 2.31 -8.19 -6.39
C ASN A 149 1.04 -7.85 -7.18
N LEU A 150 0.37 -6.73 -6.89
CA LEU A 150 -0.79 -6.21 -7.64
C LEU A 150 -0.40 -5.19 -8.73
N ARG A 151 0.91 -4.99 -8.90
CA ARG A 151 1.54 -4.04 -9.81
C ARG A 151 2.53 -4.72 -10.74
N ASN A 152 2.62 -4.21 -11.97
CA ASN A 152 3.71 -4.45 -12.92
C ASN A 152 4.39 -3.10 -13.30
N GLU A 153 5.21 -3.12 -14.35
CA GLU A 153 5.89 -1.92 -14.88
C GLU A 153 4.90 -0.79 -15.26
N ASP A 154 3.69 -1.13 -15.71
CA ASP A 154 2.64 -0.17 -16.06
C ASP A 154 1.88 0.40 -14.85
N GLY A 155 2.17 -0.10 -13.65
CA GLY A 155 1.50 0.29 -12.41
C GLY A 155 0.42 -0.68 -11.95
N TYR A 156 -0.51 -0.18 -11.12
CA TYR A 156 -1.57 -1.02 -10.55
C TYR A 156 -2.67 -1.30 -11.57
N SER A 157 -3.09 -2.55 -11.65
CA SER A 157 -4.07 -3.06 -12.63
C SER A 157 -5.54 -2.91 -12.22
N PHE A 158 -5.85 -2.05 -11.24
CA PHE A 158 -7.20 -1.89 -10.73
C PHE A 158 -8.16 -1.33 -11.79
N THR A 159 -9.31 -1.98 -11.94
CA THR A 159 -10.42 -1.54 -12.81
C THR A 159 -11.76 -1.70 -12.12
N PRO A 160 -12.82 -1.02 -12.59
CA PRO A 160 -14.18 -1.24 -12.08
C PRO A 160 -14.60 -2.72 -12.21
N PRO A 161 -15.57 -3.18 -11.39
CA PRO A 161 -16.03 -4.57 -11.37
C PRO A 161 -17.01 -4.85 -12.52
N VAL A 162 -16.61 -4.55 -13.76
CA VAL A 162 -17.39 -4.79 -14.97
C VAL A 162 -16.55 -5.54 -16.02
N ILE A 163 -17.23 -6.16 -16.97
CA ILE A 163 -16.62 -6.70 -18.20
C ILE A 163 -17.32 -6.11 -19.41
N GLU A 164 -16.55 -5.87 -20.45
CA GLU A 164 -17.06 -5.57 -21.77
C GLU A 164 -17.46 -6.87 -22.47
N VAL A 165 -18.67 -6.90 -23.00
CA VAL A 165 -19.23 -8.01 -23.77
C VAL A 165 -19.58 -7.47 -25.13
N ILE A 166 -18.87 -7.97 -26.14
CA ILE A 166 -19.11 -7.67 -27.54
C ILE A 166 -20.24 -8.58 -28.01
N ASP A 167 -21.29 -7.99 -28.56
CA ASP A 167 -22.30 -8.73 -29.31
C ASP A 167 -21.71 -9.15 -30.66
N GLU A 168 -21.53 -10.45 -30.88
CA GLU A 168 -20.89 -10.99 -32.09
C GLU A 168 -21.71 -10.74 -33.37
N GLU A 169 -23.02 -10.46 -33.26
CA GLU A 169 -23.89 -10.20 -34.41
C GLU A 169 -23.94 -8.71 -34.78
N THR A 170 -23.88 -7.80 -33.80
CA THR A 170 -23.98 -6.35 -34.06
C THR A 170 -22.66 -5.60 -33.92
N GLY A 171 -21.65 -6.19 -33.26
CA GLY A 171 -20.40 -5.52 -32.90
C GLY A 171 -20.53 -4.56 -31.71
N ASP A 172 -21.70 -4.47 -31.07
CA ASP A 172 -21.94 -3.54 -29.97
C ASP A 172 -21.23 -3.99 -28.69
N VAL A 173 -20.56 -3.04 -28.03
CA VAL A 173 -19.89 -3.29 -26.74
C VAL A 173 -20.82 -2.90 -25.60
N THR A 174 -21.19 -3.88 -24.76
CA THR A 174 -22.00 -3.66 -23.56
C THR A 174 -21.22 -3.97 -22.30
N THR A 175 -21.36 -3.16 -21.24
CA THR A 175 -20.74 -3.42 -19.95
C THR A 175 -21.67 -4.24 -19.05
N LYS A 176 -21.16 -5.36 -18.51
CA LYS A 176 -21.89 -6.21 -17.55
C LYS A 176 -21.19 -6.22 -16.18
N PRO A 177 -21.92 -6.05 -15.08
CA PRO A 177 -21.34 -6.10 -13.74
C PRO A 177 -20.83 -7.51 -13.43
N VAL A 178 -19.67 -7.58 -12.79
CA VAL A 178 -19.03 -8.80 -12.34
C VAL A 178 -19.38 -9.00 -10.88
N LYS A 179 -19.97 -10.16 -10.57
CA LYS A 179 -20.23 -10.53 -9.18
C LYS A 179 -18.91 -10.85 -8.47
N VAL A 180 -18.46 -9.94 -7.63
CA VAL A 180 -17.32 -10.13 -6.72
C VAL A 180 -17.83 -10.75 -5.42
N ALA A 181 -17.06 -11.65 -4.81
CA ALA A 181 -17.43 -12.25 -3.54
C ALA A 181 -17.49 -11.19 -2.43
N GLU A 182 -18.47 -11.29 -1.52
CA GLU A 182 -18.50 -10.45 -0.33
C GLU A 182 -17.26 -10.70 0.54
N PRO A 183 -16.71 -9.68 1.21
CA PRO A 183 -15.51 -9.84 2.02
C PRO A 183 -15.75 -10.86 3.14
N LEU A 184 -14.83 -11.80 3.29
CA LEU A 184 -14.74 -12.65 4.48
C LEU A 184 -13.97 -11.95 5.61
N THR A 185 -13.06 -11.05 5.22
CA THR A 185 -12.29 -10.22 6.14
C THR A 185 -13.16 -9.06 6.61
N GLU A 186 -13.22 -8.83 7.92
CA GLU A 186 -13.82 -7.61 8.48
C GLU A 186 -13.10 -6.37 7.94
N LEU A 187 -13.87 -5.32 7.62
CA LEU A 187 -13.34 -4.06 7.14
C LEU A 187 -12.60 -3.35 8.28
N LYS A 188 -11.34 -2.98 8.05
CA LYS A 188 -10.50 -2.33 9.06
C LYS A 188 -9.95 -1.00 8.57
N LEU A 189 -9.83 -0.06 9.50
CA LEU A 189 -9.40 1.30 9.23
C LEU A 189 -8.50 1.78 10.37
N PHE A 190 -7.42 2.49 10.02
CA PHE A 190 -6.67 3.30 10.97
C PHE A 190 -6.27 4.63 10.33
N LEU A 191 -6.72 5.73 10.93
CA LEU A 191 -6.44 7.10 10.49
C LEU A 191 -5.43 7.75 11.45
N TRP A 192 -4.26 8.14 10.95
CA TRP A 192 -3.16 8.61 11.78
C TRP A 192 -3.50 9.92 12.52
N ASP A 193 -4.11 10.86 11.80
CA ASP A 193 -4.42 12.19 12.32
C ASP A 193 -5.77 12.25 13.07
N ASN A 194 -6.59 11.20 12.97
CA ASN A 194 -7.87 11.11 13.68
C ASN A 194 -8.15 9.69 14.18
N PRO A 195 -7.28 9.15 15.06
CA PRO A 195 -7.37 7.78 15.48
C PRO A 195 -8.31 7.63 16.69
N ASP A 196 -8.87 6.46 16.88
CA ASP A 196 -9.66 6.12 18.07
C ASP A 196 -9.30 4.72 18.59
N LYS A 197 -9.79 4.40 19.79
CA LYS A 197 -9.47 3.12 20.44
C LYS A 197 -10.05 1.92 19.68
N GLU A 198 -11.22 2.07 19.05
CA GLU A 198 -11.85 0.98 18.31
C GLU A 198 -11.04 0.63 17.04
N GLN A 199 -10.59 1.64 16.31
CA GLN A 199 -9.66 1.50 15.18
C GLN A 199 -8.38 0.78 15.64
N TRP A 200 -7.78 1.22 16.75
CA TRP A 200 -6.56 0.65 17.30
C TRP A 200 -6.73 -0.81 17.72
N ASP A 201 -7.76 -1.12 18.50
CA ASP A 201 -8.02 -2.47 18.98
C ASP A 201 -8.38 -3.40 17.81
N SER A 202 -9.07 -2.90 16.77
CA SER A 202 -9.45 -3.70 15.61
C SER A 202 -8.26 -4.28 14.84
N ILE A 203 -7.11 -3.60 14.86
CA ILE A 203 -5.90 -4.03 14.16
C ILE A 203 -4.96 -4.88 15.02
N TYR A 204 -5.29 -5.07 16.30
CA TYR A 204 -4.56 -5.97 17.18
C TYR A 204 -4.73 -7.43 16.76
N ILE A 205 -3.62 -8.18 16.73
CA ILE A 205 -3.64 -9.62 16.50
C ILE A 205 -2.80 -10.27 17.59
N ASP A 206 -3.49 -11.02 18.45
CA ASP A 206 -2.87 -11.72 19.57
C ASP A 206 -2.00 -12.92 19.13
N GLY A 207 -0.97 -13.17 19.91
CA GLY A 207 -0.07 -14.31 19.83
C GLY A 207 1.22 -14.07 19.05
N GLU A 208 2.06 -15.11 19.01
CA GLU A 208 3.38 -15.06 18.39
C GLU A 208 3.54 -16.15 17.32
N TYR A 209 4.43 -15.91 16.36
CA TYR A 209 5.02 -16.95 15.53
C TYR A 209 6.20 -17.55 16.28
N GLU A 210 6.22 -18.87 16.42
CA GLU A 210 7.32 -19.57 17.07
C GLU A 210 8.64 -19.45 16.28
N ALA A 211 9.77 -19.47 17.00
CA ALA A 211 11.09 -19.45 16.39
C ALA A 211 11.32 -20.71 15.54
N VAL A 212 11.69 -20.52 14.27
CA VAL A 212 12.06 -21.62 13.37
C VAL A 212 13.53 -21.95 13.57
N LYS A 213 13.82 -23.19 13.96
CA LYS A 213 15.19 -23.69 14.13
C LYS A 213 15.56 -24.59 12.96
N ASP A 214 16.81 -24.49 12.50
CA ASP A 214 17.38 -25.38 11.50
C ASP A 214 17.54 -26.77 12.12
N GLU A 215 16.90 -27.78 11.53
CA GLU A 215 16.87 -29.15 12.05
C GLU A 215 18.27 -29.82 12.08
N LYS A 216 19.23 -29.34 11.28
CA LYS A 216 20.57 -29.91 11.18
C LYS A 216 21.57 -29.25 12.12
N THR A 217 21.41 -27.96 12.40
CA THR A 217 22.38 -27.16 13.16
C THR A 217 21.84 -26.67 14.50
N GLY A 218 20.53 -26.77 14.75
CA GLY A 218 19.87 -26.27 15.95
C GLY A 218 19.90 -24.75 16.09
N LYS A 219 20.44 -24.02 15.10
CA LYS A 219 20.47 -22.56 15.07
C LYS A 219 19.09 -22.02 14.74
N ILE A 220 18.73 -20.91 15.38
CA ILE A 220 17.52 -20.16 15.04
C ILE A 220 17.73 -19.55 13.66
N VAL A 221 16.87 -19.93 12.71
CA VAL A 221 16.84 -19.39 11.34
C VAL A 221 15.91 -18.19 11.26
N LYS A 222 14.79 -18.26 12.00
CA LYS A 222 13.85 -17.14 12.15
C LYS A 222 13.48 -17.02 13.63
N PRO A 223 13.71 -15.87 14.29
CA PRO A 223 13.33 -15.68 15.69
C PRO A 223 11.81 -15.73 15.86
N ALA A 224 11.36 -15.93 17.10
CA ALA A 224 9.96 -15.75 17.43
C ALA A 224 9.59 -14.28 17.19
N ARG A 225 8.38 -14.03 16.67
CA ARG A 225 7.93 -12.66 16.37
C ARG A 225 6.43 -12.53 16.63
N SER A 226 6.01 -11.39 17.17
CA SER A 226 4.59 -11.10 17.43
C SER A 226 3.76 -11.13 16.13
N LYS A 227 2.50 -11.59 16.25
CA LYS A 227 1.51 -11.48 15.17
C LYS A 227 0.94 -10.08 15.05
N ASN A 228 1.16 -9.21 16.04
CA ASN A 228 0.72 -7.82 16.09
C ASN A 228 1.56 -6.88 15.18
N VAL A 229 1.77 -7.30 13.93
CA VAL A 229 2.72 -6.66 13.00
C VAL A 229 2.31 -5.22 12.68
N LEU A 230 1.01 -4.95 12.48
CA LEU A 230 0.55 -3.63 12.04
C LEU A 230 0.66 -2.57 13.14
N GLN A 231 0.19 -2.85 14.37
CA GLN A 231 0.39 -1.90 15.47
C GLN A 231 1.86 -1.68 15.77
N ASN A 232 2.68 -2.74 15.72
CA ASN A 232 4.12 -2.61 15.95
C ASN A 232 4.78 -1.75 14.86
N LYS A 233 4.33 -1.86 13.60
CA LYS A 233 4.79 -0.98 12.51
C LYS A 233 4.39 0.48 12.72
N ILE A 234 3.17 0.73 13.20
CA ILE A 234 2.68 2.07 13.53
C ILE A 234 3.47 2.66 14.72
N ARG A 235 3.69 1.89 15.79
CA ARG A 235 4.50 2.30 16.95
C ARG A 235 5.97 2.57 16.58
N ALA A 236 6.49 1.85 15.59
CA ALA A 236 7.85 2.03 15.09
C ALA A 236 8.01 3.26 14.16
N ALA A 237 6.93 3.96 13.81
CA ALA A 237 7.00 5.16 13.00
C ALA A 237 7.87 6.23 13.68
N LEU A 238 8.66 6.95 12.89
CA LEU A 238 9.61 7.96 13.37
C LEU A 238 8.94 9.16 14.07
N ASN A 239 7.62 9.31 13.88
CA ASN A 239 6.79 10.35 14.46
C ASN A 239 5.70 9.79 15.40
N TRP A 240 5.89 8.58 15.95
CA TRP A 240 4.98 7.98 16.92
C TRP A 240 4.87 8.80 18.22
N GLU A 241 6.01 9.23 18.76
CA GLU A 241 6.06 10.07 19.97
C GLU A 241 5.31 11.39 19.74
N GLY A 242 4.33 11.69 20.60
CA GLY A 242 3.46 12.86 20.47
C GLY A 242 2.39 12.73 19.37
N SER A 243 2.22 11.55 18.77
CA SER A 243 1.11 11.29 17.84
C SER A 243 -0.23 11.24 18.58
N PRO A 244 -1.37 11.52 17.90
CA PRO A 244 -2.67 11.48 18.55
C PRO A 244 -3.00 10.12 19.17
N MET A 245 -2.58 9.02 18.55
CA MET A 245 -2.82 7.66 19.07
C MET A 245 -1.95 7.37 20.31
N GLN A 246 -0.68 7.79 20.34
CA GLN A 246 0.14 7.63 21.56
C GLN A 246 -0.48 8.38 22.75
N LEU A 247 -0.92 9.61 22.55
CA LEU A 247 -1.59 10.39 23.60
C LEU A 247 -2.88 9.72 24.09
N LEU A 248 -3.67 9.13 23.18
CA LEU A 248 -4.90 8.42 23.52
C LEU A 248 -4.63 7.14 24.34
N LEU A 249 -3.53 6.43 24.05
CA LEU A 249 -3.13 5.24 24.82
C LEU A 249 -2.57 5.59 26.20
N GLU A 250 -1.88 6.72 26.33
CA GLU A 250 -1.34 7.18 27.62
C GLU A 250 -2.43 7.67 28.58
N ASP A 251 -3.47 8.31 28.06
CA ASP A 251 -4.63 8.75 28.86
C ASP A 251 -5.53 7.56 29.30
N GLY A 252 -5.34 6.39 28.69
CA GLY A 252 -6.21 5.21 28.81
C GLY A 252 -5.71 4.02 29.66
N GLU A 253 -4.64 4.17 30.45
CA GLU A 253 -3.85 3.10 31.11
C GLU A 253 -3.05 2.21 30.10
N LEU A 254 -1.73 2.28 30.21
CA LEU A 254 -0.78 1.51 29.39
C LEU A 254 -0.67 0.05 29.87
N GLU A 255 -1.13 -0.91 29.07
CA GLU A 255 -0.46 -2.21 28.98
C GLU A 255 0.65 -2.07 27.92
N THR A 256 1.88 -1.89 28.39
CA THR A 256 3.09 -1.82 27.56
C THR A 256 3.95 -3.03 27.84
N ASP A 257 3.74 -4.11 27.08
CA ASP A 257 4.65 -5.24 27.08
C ASP A 257 4.66 -5.84 25.67
N ASP A 258 5.31 -5.17 24.70
CA ASP A 258 5.48 -5.72 23.35
C ASP A 258 6.51 -4.96 22.46
N THR A 259 7.29 -4.03 23.01
CA THR A 259 8.28 -3.26 22.22
C THR A 259 9.63 -3.96 22.01
N GLU A 260 9.84 -5.17 22.55
CA GLU A 260 11.06 -5.94 22.29
C GLU A 260 10.80 -7.03 21.23
N GLY A 261 11.28 -6.83 20.00
CA GLY A 261 11.45 -7.95 19.05
C GLY A 261 11.27 -7.68 17.56
N ASN A 262 10.99 -6.45 17.12
CA ASN A 262 10.87 -6.19 15.67
C ASN A 262 12.19 -5.63 15.09
N GLU A 263 13.19 -6.51 14.93
CA GLU A 263 14.21 -6.26 13.90
C GLU A 263 13.48 -6.25 12.55
N ALA A 264 13.70 -5.21 11.75
CA ALA A 264 13.05 -4.99 10.46
C ALA A 264 12.95 -6.30 9.66
N ASP A 265 11.72 -6.72 9.34
CA ASP A 265 11.47 -7.91 8.54
C ASP A 265 12.19 -7.73 7.18
N PRO A 266 13.22 -8.54 6.86
CA PRO A 266 13.97 -8.39 5.61
C PRO A 266 13.13 -8.71 4.37
N ASP A 267 11.90 -9.20 4.55
CA ASP A 267 10.90 -9.43 3.49
C ASP A 267 9.97 -8.22 3.26
N GLU A 268 10.13 -7.09 3.97
CA GLU A 268 9.49 -5.86 3.55
C GLU A 268 10.07 -5.43 2.20
N GLN A 269 9.25 -5.57 1.16
CA GLN A 269 9.58 -5.22 -0.21
C GLN A 269 10.02 -3.75 -0.27
N GLU A 270 11.34 -3.55 -0.27
CA GLU A 270 11.96 -2.33 -0.78
C GLU A 270 11.58 -2.23 -2.26
N HIS A 271 10.55 -1.43 -2.52
CA HIS A 271 10.16 -1.05 -3.87
C HIS A 271 11.24 -0.08 -4.40
N ASP A 272 12.25 -0.64 -5.07
CA ASP A 272 13.15 0.15 -5.91
C ASP A 272 12.34 0.63 -7.11
N GLU A 273 12.07 1.92 -7.16
CA GLU A 273 11.56 2.55 -8.36
C GLU A 273 12.30 3.82 -8.65
N SER A 274 12.47 4.08 -9.93
CA SER A 274 12.89 5.33 -10.51
C SER A 274 11.78 6.37 -10.39
N ASP A 275 11.71 7.06 -9.25
CA ASP A 275 11.14 8.41 -9.21
C ASP A 275 12.20 9.39 -9.74
N ASP A 276 11.93 9.93 -10.93
CA ASP A 276 12.69 11.05 -11.48
C ASP A 276 12.24 12.34 -10.75
N ASP A 277 12.83 12.56 -9.59
CA ASP A 277 12.61 13.76 -8.78
C ASP A 277 13.96 14.41 -8.47
N THR A 278 14.42 15.22 -9.43
CA THR A 278 15.58 16.10 -9.24
C THR A 278 15.08 17.46 -8.74
N PRO A 279 15.45 17.93 -7.53
CA PRO A 279 15.23 19.32 -7.14
C PRO A 279 16.28 20.22 -7.80
N PRO A 280 15.94 21.45 -8.26
CA PRO A 280 16.93 22.35 -8.83
C PRO A 280 17.93 22.84 -7.76
N PRO A 281 19.21 23.09 -8.13
CA PRO A 281 20.24 23.47 -7.18
C PRO A 281 20.03 24.88 -6.64
N SER A 282 19.87 24.98 -5.32
CA SER A 282 20.11 26.21 -4.56
C SER A 282 21.59 26.59 -4.68
N LYS A 283 21.86 27.67 -5.43
CA LYS A 283 23.18 28.31 -5.43
C LYS A 283 23.40 28.96 -4.06
N GLY A 284 24.20 28.30 -3.24
CA GLY A 284 24.87 28.95 -2.13
C GLY A 284 25.95 29.91 -2.62
N THR A 285 26.16 30.99 -1.87
CA THR A 285 27.50 31.55 -1.68
C THR A 285 27.69 31.78 -0.19
N ALA A 286 28.58 30.97 0.38
CA ALA A 286 29.16 31.15 1.69
C ALA A 286 30.17 32.30 1.67
N THR A 287 30.33 33.01 2.79
CA THR A 287 31.66 33.32 3.34
C THR A 287 31.56 33.78 4.79
N ALA A 288 32.44 33.23 5.61
CA ALA A 288 32.55 33.41 7.05
C ALA A 288 33.49 34.57 7.43
N LYS A 289 33.20 35.29 8.53
CA LYS A 289 34.18 35.60 9.61
C LYS A 289 33.59 36.44 10.76
N LYS A 290 33.64 35.84 11.96
CA LYS A 290 34.13 36.38 13.26
C LYS A 290 34.18 37.91 13.47
N ALA A 291 33.47 38.43 14.49
CA ALA A 291 34.04 39.04 15.71
C ALA A 291 33.09 40.03 16.44
N ALA A 292 33.10 39.92 17.78
CA ALA A 292 33.03 40.97 18.81
C ALA A 292 31.75 41.82 19.03
N ALA A 293 31.16 41.55 20.21
CA ALA A 293 30.52 42.44 21.18
C ALA A 293 30.50 43.97 20.94
N ALA A 294 29.31 44.59 21.12
CA ALA A 294 29.10 45.67 22.09
C ALA A 294 27.61 46.05 22.25
N LYS A 295 27.30 46.44 23.49
CA LYS A 295 26.05 46.87 24.14
C LYS A 295 25.27 48.05 23.52
N ALA A 296 24.01 48.13 23.97
CA ALA A 296 23.23 49.35 24.31
C ALA A 296 22.68 50.16 23.12
N THR A 297 21.50 50.79 23.10
CA THR A 297 20.46 51.10 24.10
C THR A 297 19.24 51.70 23.35
N ALA A 298 18.06 51.58 23.96
CA ALA A 298 16.97 52.56 24.01
C ALA A 298 16.25 53.06 22.72
N SER A 299 14.97 52.69 22.65
CA SER A 299 13.80 53.58 22.60
C SER A 299 13.58 54.56 21.42
N LYS A 300 12.36 54.46 20.85
CA LYS A 300 11.33 55.52 20.73
C LYS A 300 10.78 55.76 19.30
N LYS A 301 9.54 55.25 19.10
CA LYS A 301 8.31 55.96 18.66
C LYS A 301 8.31 56.84 17.38
N THR A 302 7.37 56.45 16.49
CA THR A 302 6.38 57.27 15.74
C THR A 302 6.73 58.07 14.47
N THR A 303 5.77 57.96 13.53
CA THR A 303 5.18 58.97 12.62
C THR A 303 5.78 59.28 11.23
N THR A 304 5.07 58.74 10.22
CA THR A 304 4.47 59.38 9.02
C THR A 304 5.27 60.27 8.03
N LYS A 305 5.03 59.91 6.75
CA LYS A 305 4.88 60.72 5.52
C LYS A 305 6.13 61.41 4.96
N LYS A 306 6.47 61.13 3.70
CA LYS A 306 5.99 61.86 2.50
C LYS A 306 6.65 61.30 1.21
N ALA A 307 5.83 60.84 0.25
CA ALA A 307 6.23 60.69 -1.16
C ALA A 307 6.05 62.02 -1.91
N PRO A 308 6.67 62.22 -3.09
CA PRO A 308 5.90 62.13 -4.34
C PRO A 308 6.77 61.70 -5.57
N PRO A 309 6.28 61.75 -6.83
CA PRO A 309 5.14 61.05 -7.41
C PRO A 309 5.53 60.29 -8.70
N LYS A 310 4.71 59.32 -9.15
CA LYS A 310 4.63 58.91 -10.56
C LYS A 310 3.21 59.14 -11.06
N LYS A 311 3.07 59.91 -12.15
CA LYS A 311 1.82 60.13 -12.87
C LYS A 311 1.58 58.98 -13.85
N LYS A 312 0.33 58.52 -13.82
CA LYS A 312 -0.44 57.61 -14.69
C LYS A 312 -0.52 58.15 -16.14
N PRO A 313 -0.97 57.37 -17.16
CA PRO A 313 -2.38 56.96 -17.22
C PRO A 313 -2.66 55.51 -17.71
N GLU A 314 -3.72 54.97 -17.12
CA GLU A 314 -4.69 53.94 -17.61
C GLU A 314 -5.62 54.57 -18.69
N PRO A 315 -6.67 53.90 -19.25
CA PRO A 315 -7.04 52.48 -19.33
C PRO A 315 -7.53 52.05 -20.76
N GLU A 316 -8.02 50.80 -20.86
CA GLU A 316 -8.72 50.13 -21.99
C GLU A 316 -9.91 50.90 -22.60
N PRO A 317 -10.38 50.47 -23.79
CA PRO A 317 -11.67 49.77 -23.82
C PRO A 317 -11.81 48.63 -24.87
N GLU A 318 -12.59 47.58 -24.58
CA GLU A 318 -13.33 46.75 -25.57
C GLU A 318 -14.46 47.59 -26.22
N PRO A 319 -15.16 47.23 -27.34
CA PRO A 319 -15.50 45.88 -27.84
C PRO A 319 -15.63 45.75 -29.40
N ASP A 320 -16.23 44.62 -29.82
CA ASP A 320 -16.99 44.33 -31.05
C ASP A 320 -16.29 43.70 -32.29
N ASP A 321 -16.74 42.47 -32.54
CA ASP A 321 -17.29 41.89 -33.78
C ASP A 321 -16.49 41.76 -35.09
N ASP A 322 -16.84 40.66 -35.77
CA ASP A 322 -16.82 40.39 -37.21
C ASP A 322 -15.56 39.78 -37.88
N ASP A 323 -15.74 38.48 -38.20
CA ASP A 323 -15.84 37.97 -39.58
C ASP A 323 -14.68 37.15 -40.17
N ALA A 324 -15.15 36.09 -40.85
CA ALA A 324 -14.62 35.39 -42.02
C ALA A 324 -13.34 34.53 -41.95
N GLY A 325 -13.57 33.24 -42.22
CA GLY A 325 -12.84 32.44 -43.22
C GLY A 325 -11.49 31.91 -42.75
N GLY A 326 -11.16 30.63 -42.89
CA GLY A 326 -11.52 29.71 -43.96
C GLY A 326 -10.22 29.06 -44.44
N ASP A 327 -10.24 27.73 -44.46
CA ASP A 327 -9.56 26.84 -45.41
C ASP A 327 -8.03 26.92 -45.56
N ASP A 328 -7.33 25.86 -45.11
CA ASP A 328 -6.48 24.97 -45.95
C ASP A 328 -5.85 23.92 -45.00
N ALA A 329 -6.25 22.66 -44.99
CA ALA A 329 -6.00 21.58 -45.97
C ALA A 329 -4.60 20.95 -45.87
N GLY A 330 -4.62 19.61 -45.75
CA GLY A 330 -3.57 18.66 -46.13
C GLY A 330 -2.45 18.49 -45.11
N ASP A 331 -1.94 17.31 -44.84
CA ASP A 331 -2.21 15.97 -45.36
C ASP A 331 -1.43 15.02 -44.46
N ASP A 332 -1.98 13.83 -44.27
CA ASP A 332 -1.30 12.54 -44.29
C ASP A 332 0.03 12.34 -43.52
N ASP A 333 0.00 11.47 -42.53
CA ASP A 333 0.77 10.21 -42.57
C ASP A 333 0.52 9.41 -41.28
N ASP A 334 -0.45 8.50 -41.38
CA ASP A 334 -0.49 7.25 -40.62
C ASP A 334 0.30 6.22 -41.42
N PRO A 335 1.27 5.52 -40.82
CA PRO A 335 1.16 4.07 -40.95
C PRO A 335 1.56 3.31 -39.68
N LEU A 336 0.57 2.61 -39.13
CA LEU A 336 0.76 1.26 -38.59
C LEU A 336 1.27 0.32 -39.69
N GLU A 337 2.52 -0.15 -39.57
CA GLU A 337 2.97 -1.45 -40.09
C GLU A 337 4.25 -1.87 -39.34
N ASP A 338 4.26 -3.13 -38.87
CA ASP A 338 5.37 -3.91 -38.30
C ASP A 338 5.88 -3.61 -36.86
N ILE A 339 5.29 -4.32 -35.86
CA ILE A 339 5.90 -5.36 -34.97
C ILE A 339 4.95 -5.69 -33.80
#